data_AF-A0A6A6YRC1-F1
#
_entry.id   AF-A0A6A6YRC1-F1
#
_cell.length_a   1.000
_cell.length_b   1.000
_cell.length_c   1.000
_cell.angle_alpha   90.00
_cell.angle_beta   90.00
_cell.angle_gamma   90.00
#
_symmetry.space_group_name_H-M   'P 1'
#
loop_
_entity.id
_entity.type
_entity.pdbx_description
1 polymer ?
#
loop_
_entity_poly.entity_id
_entity_poly.type
_entity_poly.pdbx_seq_one_letter_code
_entity_poly.pdbx_strand_id
1 'polypeptide(L)'
;MLLCWLLLFTGAIAATGSNLSGESRSPSRLDLRRISKSGPKISRDGRCGRINDRVCTGSVFGCCCSELGYCGSSGAYCKAKCQSSYGECFKEPSSKLSPNGKCGGLSAYTCKGARWGSCCSEHGYCGSSKAYYGNGCRSQF
;
A
#
# COMPACT_ATOMS: atom_id res chain seq x y z
N MET A 1 13.34 13.33 23.81
CA MET A 1 12.46 12.19 24.08
C MET A 1 12.30 12.00 25.58
N LEU A 2 11.38 12.72 26.22
CA LEU A 2 10.94 12.45 27.59
C LEU A 2 9.63 13.19 27.80
N LEU A 3 8.59 12.47 28.24
CA LEU A 3 7.33 12.89 28.87
C LEU A 3 6.16 12.06 28.33
N CYS A 4 5.92 10.89 28.91
CA CYS A 4 4.56 10.34 29.02
C CYS A 4 4.50 9.31 30.17
N TRP A 5 4.95 9.71 31.37
CA TRP A 5 4.79 8.94 32.61
C TRP A 5 4.41 9.92 33.73
N LEU A 6 3.11 9.99 34.03
CA LEU A 6 2.45 10.48 35.26
C LEU A 6 0.94 10.29 35.00
N LEU A 7 0.31 9.18 35.40
CA LEU A 7 -0.33 8.95 36.72
C LEU A 7 -1.23 10.16 37.10
N LEU A 8 -2.53 10.07 37.38
CA LEU A 8 -3.23 9.19 38.33
C LEU A 8 -4.76 9.26 38.12
N PHE A 9 -5.43 8.14 38.45
CA PHE A 9 -6.70 8.00 39.18
C PHE A 9 -7.55 9.24 39.48
N THR A 10 -8.86 9.18 39.16
CA THR A 10 -9.98 9.14 40.13
C THR A 10 -11.33 9.08 39.39
N GLY A 11 -12.28 8.27 39.87
CA GLY A 11 -13.70 8.47 39.56
C GLY A 11 -14.52 7.19 39.40
N ALA A 12 -14.95 6.60 40.52
CA ALA A 12 -16.06 5.66 40.56
C ALA A 12 -17.39 6.42 40.41
N ILE A 13 -18.36 5.89 39.64
CA ILE A 13 -19.78 6.23 39.75
C ILE A 13 -20.67 5.03 39.43
N ALA A 14 -21.81 5.04 40.12
CA ALA A 14 -22.65 3.93 40.54
C ALA A 14 -23.49 3.25 39.44
N ALA A 15 -23.95 2.05 39.80
CA ALA A 15 -24.87 1.18 39.07
C ALA A 15 -26.34 1.65 39.14
N THR A 16 -27.11 1.36 38.10
CA THR A 16 -28.57 1.10 38.16
C THR A 16 -28.97 0.05 37.11
N GLY A 17 -29.91 -0.84 37.48
CA GLY A 17 -30.27 -2.11 36.83
C GLY A 17 -30.75 -2.07 35.38
N SER A 18 -30.99 -3.23 34.74
CA SER A 18 -32.25 -3.95 34.87
C SER A 18 -32.15 -5.40 34.40
N ASN A 19 -32.97 -6.24 35.02
CA ASN A 19 -33.19 -7.65 34.78
C ASN A 19 -33.65 -7.90 33.31
N LEU A 20 -32.97 -8.80 32.59
CA LEU A 20 -33.61 -9.57 31.52
C LEU A 20 -32.97 -10.96 31.47
N SER A 21 -33.79 -11.94 31.82
CA SER A 21 -33.57 -13.36 31.65
C SER A 21 -33.27 -13.68 30.18
N GLY A 22 -32.01 -13.97 29.89
CA GLY A 22 -31.53 -14.46 28.61
C GLY A 22 -30.68 -15.71 28.84
N GLU A 23 -31.32 -16.87 28.76
CA GLU A 23 -30.67 -18.16 28.61
C GLU A 23 -29.71 -18.10 27.41
N SER A 24 -28.41 -18.13 27.64
CA SER A 24 -27.40 -18.24 26.57
C SER A 24 -26.17 -18.95 27.08
N ARG A 25 -26.27 -20.29 26.96
CA ARG A 25 -25.20 -21.28 26.79
C ARG A 25 -23.79 -20.69 26.87
N SER A 26 -23.13 -21.04 27.97
CA SER A 26 -21.68 -21.11 28.10
C SER A 26 -21.02 -21.50 26.76
N PRO A 27 -20.21 -20.66 26.11
CA PRO A 27 -19.24 -21.18 25.18
C PRO A 27 -18.20 -21.88 26.04
N SER A 28 -18.29 -23.20 26.04
CA SER A 28 -17.22 -24.12 26.40
C SER A 28 -15.87 -23.53 26.02
N ARG A 29 -14.94 -23.58 26.99
CA ARG A 29 -13.52 -23.25 26.87
C ARG A 29 -12.93 -23.77 25.55
N LEU A 30 -13.02 -22.99 24.49
CA LEU A 30 -12.17 -23.07 23.30
C LEU A 30 -11.15 -21.95 23.43
N ASP A 31 -10.19 -22.27 24.28
CA ASP A 31 -8.79 -21.89 24.17
C ASP A 31 -8.49 -20.54 23.54
N LEU A 32 -8.46 -19.51 24.39
CA LEU A 32 -7.73 -18.26 24.15
C LEU A 32 -6.21 -18.49 24.20
N ARG A 33 -5.70 -19.61 23.66
CA ARG A 33 -4.28 -19.81 23.38
C ARG A 33 -4.09 -19.89 21.87
N ARG A 34 -3.25 -18.96 21.41
CA ARG A 34 -2.74 -18.79 20.03
C ARG A 34 -3.64 -18.02 19.06
N ILE A 35 -3.97 -16.79 19.43
CA ILE A 35 -3.56 -15.70 18.54
C ILE A 35 -2.35 -15.04 19.19
N SER A 36 -1.20 -15.72 19.06
CA SER A 36 0.05 -14.97 19.11
C SER A 36 0.02 -14.11 17.87
N LYS A 37 -0.51 -12.88 18.00
CA LYS A 37 -0.26 -11.83 17.02
C LYS A 37 1.19 -11.39 17.22
N SER A 38 2.12 -12.31 17.00
CA SER A 38 3.50 -11.94 16.74
C SER A 38 3.44 -10.96 15.58
N GLY A 39 3.90 -9.74 15.80
CA GLY A 39 4.00 -8.75 14.74
C GLY A 39 4.75 -9.31 13.53
N PRO A 40 4.59 -8.69 12.35
CA PRO A 40 5.24 -9.16 11.14
C PRO A 40 6.75 -9.31 11.38
N LYS A 41 7.30 -10.48 11.04
CA LYS A 41 8.71 -10.81 11.27
C LYS A 41 9.56 -10.09 10.24
N ILE A 42 10.24 -9.02 10.65
CA ILE A 42 11.09 -8.24 9.75
C ILE A 42 12.28 -9.09 9.28
N SER A 43 12.57 -9.01 7.98
CA SER A 43 13.72 -9.66 7.37
C SER A 43 15.04 -9.10 7.90
N ARG A 44 15.99 -9.98 8.25
CA ARG A 44 17.33 -9.65 8.75
C ARG A 44 18.45 -10.04 7.79
N ASP A 45 18.11 -10.84 6.79
CA ASP A 45 19.02 -11.44 5.79
C ASP A 45 18.59 -11.09 4.36
N GLY A 46 17.59 -10.21 4.20
CA GLY A 46 17.05 -9.80 2.91
C GLY A 46 16.08 -10.80 2.29
N ARG A 47 15.74 -11.90 2.96
CA ARG A 47 14.76 -12.88 2.48
C ARG A 47 13.36 -12.59 3.02
N CYS A 48 12.35 -12.74 2.17
CA CYS A 48 10.95 -12.46 2.48
C CYS A 48 10.01 -13.50 1.85
N GLY A 49 8.71 -13.29 2.04
CA GLY A 49 7.68 -14.11 1.42
C GLY A 49 7.27 -15.30 2.28
N ARG A 50 6.34 -16.10 1.75
CA ARG A 50 5.72 -17.21 2.50
C ARG A 50 6.70 -18.30 2.95
N ILE A 51 7.73 -18.59 2.15
CA ILE A 51 8.74 -19.61 2.48
C ILE A 51 9.58 -19.18 3.70
N ASN A 52 9.91 -17.90 3.79
CA ASN A 52 10.75 -17.37 4.87
C ASN A 52 9.94 -16.85 6.07
N ASP A 53 8.61 -16.75 5.92
CA ASP A 53 7.68 -16.16 6.91
C ASP A 53 8.18 -14.79 7.41
N ARG A 54 8.65 -13.95 6.47
CA ARG A 54 9.30 -12.66 6.76
C ARG A 54 8.81 -11.56 5.84
N VAL A 55 8.75 -10.34 6.38
CA VAL A 55 8.37 -9.12 5.66
C VAL A 55 9.57 -8.21 5.42
N CYS A 56 9.46 -7.37 4.40
CA CYS A 56 10.46 -6.35 4.06
C CYS A 56 10.18 -5.00 4.72
N THR A 57 8.92 -4.68 5.06
CA THR A 57 8.58 -3.42 5.72
C THR A 57 9.34 -3.28 7.05
N GLY A 58 10.13 -2.20 7.18
CA GLY A 58 11.01 -1.96 8.33
C GLY A 58 12.38 -2.63 8.25
N SER A 59 12.71 -3.32 7.15
CA SER A 59 14.02 -3.91 6.92
C SER A 59 14.98 -2.94 6.21
N VAL A 60 16.28 -3.07 6.49
CA VAL A 60 17.35 -2.26 5.84
C VAL A 60 17.53 -2.57 4.35
N PHE A 61 17.02 -3.71 3.89
CA PHE A 61 17.13 -4.14 2.49
C PHE A 61 16.10 -3.47 1.57
N GLY A 62 15.10 -2.79 2.14
CA GLY A 62 14.00 -2.15 1.40
C GLY A 62 12.63 -2.67 1.83
N CYS A 63 11.57 -2.00 1.39
CA CYS A 63 10.20 -2.28 1.84
C CYS A 63 9.44 -3.30 0.98
N CYS A 64 9.93 -3.62 -0.22
CA CYS A 64 9.22 -4.46 -1.18
C CYS A 64 9.73 -5.90 -1.16
N CYS A 65 8.82 -6.86 -1.27
CA CYS A 65 9.17 -8.28 -1.40
C CYS A 65 8.98 -8.74 -2.84
N SER A 66 10.05 -9.09 -3.54
CA SER A 66 10.00 -9.54 -4.94
C SER A 66 9.30 -10.89 -5.07
N GLU A 67 8.92 -11.27 -6.30
CA GLU A 67 8.43 -12.63 -6.61
C GLU A 67 9.42 -13.72 -6.15
N LEU A 68 10.71 -13.45 -6.30
CA LEU A 68 11.80 -14.36 -5.93
C LEU A 68 12.06 -14.47 -4.41
N GLY A 69 11.29 -13.74 -3.58
CA GLY A 69 11.42 -13.80 -2.12
C GLY A 69 12.59 -13.00 -1.55
N TYR A 70 12.97 -11.89 -2.19
CA TYR A 70 14.02 -10.98 -1.71
C TYR A 70 13.47 -9.58 -1.45
N CYS A 71 14.05 -8.91 -0.45
CA CYS A 71 13.74 -7.53 -0.12
C CYS A 71 14.54 -6.55 -0.99
N GLY A 72 13.87 -5.48 -1.41
CA GLY A 72 14.46 -4.39 -2.17
C GLY A 72 13.54 -3.17 -2.22
N SER A 73 14.05 -2.08 -2.81
CA SER A 73 13.28 -0.84 -3.03
C SER A 73 13.19 -0.44 -4.51
N SER A 74 13.87 -1.18 -5.40
CA SER A 74 13.85 -0.85 -6.83
C SER A 74 12.61 -1.40 -7.51
N GLY A 75 12.33 -0.92 -8.72
CA GLY A 75 11.19 -1.38 -9.51
C GLY A 75 11.15 -2.90 -9.72
N ALA A 76 12.29 -3.58 -9.76
CA ALA A 76 12.36 -5.03 -9.89
C ALA A 76 11.76 -5.78 -8.67
N TYR A 77 11.78 -5.15 -7.50
CA TYR A 77 11.23 -5.72 -6.26
C TYR A 77 9.79 -5.26 -6.01
N CYS A 78 9.50 -4.00 -6.30
CA CYS A 78 8.24 -3.37 -5.93
C CYS A 78 7.13 -3.48 -6.96
N LYS A 79 7.47 -3.72 -8.24
CA LYS A 79 6.50 -3.67 -9.35
C LYS A 79 5.88 -5.04 -9.62
N ALA A 80 5.99 -5.52 -10.86
CA ALA A 80 5.34 -6.74 -11.29
C ALA A 80 5.71 -7.90 -10.36
N LYS A 81 4.68 -8.64 -9.91
CA LYS A 81 4.82 -9.84 -9.08
C LYS A 81 5.44 -9.63 -7.69
N CYS A 82 5.45 -8.39 -7.19
CA CYS A 82 5.71 -8.11 -5.79
C CYS A 82 4.68 -8.81 -4.86
N GLN A 83 5.15 -9.40 -3.77
CA GLN A 83 4.34 -10.13 -2.79
C GLN A 83 3.78 -9.17 -1.73
N SER A 84 2.58 -8.63 -1.97
CA SER A 84 1.96 -7.58 -1.13
C SER A 84 1.65 -7.99 0.31
N SER A 85 1.55 -9.28 0.62
CA SER A 85 1.42 -9.77 2.01
C SER A 85 2.72 -9.65 2.81
N TYR A 86 3.86 -9.43 2.14
CA TYR A 86 5.20 -9.45 2.73
C TYR A 86 6.00 -8.17 2.47
N GLY A 87 5.41 -7.16 1.82
CA GLY A 87 6.05 -5.88 1.58
C GLY A 87 5.13 -4.85 0.92
N GLU A 88 5.65 -3.66 0.72
CA GLU A 88 4.95 -2.53 0.10
C GLU A 88 5.15 -2.57 -1.42
N CYS A 89 4.12 -3.01 -2.14
CA CYS A 89 4.21 -3.11 -3.60
C CYS A 89 3.73 -1.82 -4.27
N PHE A 90 4.54 -1.29 -5.18
CA PHE A 90 4.20 -0.14 -6.00
C PHE A 90 3.78 -0.62 -7.39
N LYS A 91 2.50 -0.43 -7.71
CA LYS A 91 2.11 -0.44 -9.12
C LYS A 91 2.52 0.91 -9.67
N GLU A 92 3.29 0.92 -10.75
CA GLU A 92 3.28 2.10 -11.62
C GLU A 92 1.80 2.37 -11.96
N PRO A 93 1.36 3.63 -12.06
CA PRO A 93 0.14 3.89 -12.79
C PRO A 93 0.30 3.15 -14.12
N SER A 94 -0.66 2.29 -14.44
CA SER A 94 -0.69 1.58 -15.71
C SER A 94 -0.98 2.61 -16.80
N SER A 95 -0.01 3.48 -17.06
CA SER A 95 -0.06 4.55 -18.04
C SER A 95 -0.07 3.87 -19.39
N LYS A 96 -1.28 3.59 -19.88
CA LYS A 96 -1.45 2.90 -21.15
C LYS A 96 -0.95 3.84 -22.24
N LEU A 97 -0.16 3.34 -23.17
CA LEU A 97 0.20 4.15 -24.33
C LEU A 97 -1.07 4.54 -25.08
N SER A 98 -1.22 5.83 -25.39
CA SER A 98 -2.39 6.32 -26.13
C SER A 98 -2.53 5.60 -27.48
N PRO A 99 -3.67 4.93 -27.79
CA PRO A 99 -3.88 4.27 -29.07
C PRO A 99 -4.48 5.19 -30.15
N ASN A 100 -5.00 6.35 -29.76
CA ASN A 100 -5.75 7.26 -30.62
C ASN A 100 -5.39 8.74 -30.42
N GLY A 101 -4.26 9.02 -29.75
CA GLY A 101 -3.82 10.37 -29.43
C GLY A 101 -4.57 11.04 -28.28
N LYS A 102 -5.46 10.34 -27.55
CA LYS A 102 -6.05 10.85 -26.31
C LYS A 102 -5.19 10.51 -25.09
N CYS A 103 -5.14 11.40 -24.11
CA CYS A 103 -4.34 11.22 -22.89
C CYS A 103 -5.06 11.72 -21.64
N GLY A 104 -4.63 11.22 -20.48
CA GLY A 104 -5.25 11.49 -19.19
C GLY A 104 -6.65 10.89 -19.05
N GLY A 105 -7.43 11.44 -18.12
CA GLY A 105 -8.79 11.01 -17.81
C GLY A 105 -8.88 9.62 -17.15
N LEU A 106 -10.07 9.02 -17.18
CA LEU A 106 -10.33 7.68 -16.61
C LEU A 106 -9.53 6.57 -17.30
N SER A 107 -9.08 6.81 -18.53
CA SER A 107 -8.30 5.86 -19.30
C SER A 107 -6.82 5.80 -18.89
N ALA A 108 -6.35 6.80 -18.12
CA ALA A 108 -4.95 6.97 -17.73
C ALA A 108 -3.97 6.77 -18.92
N TYR A 109 -4.36 7.26 -20.11
CA TYR A 109 -3.51 7.15 -21.29
C TYR A 109 -2.35 8.16 -21.20
N THR A 110 -1.15 7.72 -21.55
CA THR A 110 0.04 8.57 -21.60
C THR A 110 0.53 8.76 -23.04
N CYS A 111 1.20 9.89 -23.24
CA CYS A 111 1.77 10.27 -24.53
C CYS A 111 3.23 9.83 -24.67
N LYS A 112 3.86 9.34 -23.60
CA LYS A 112 5.27 8.93 -23.61
C LYS A 112 5.49 7.73 -24.54
N GLY A 113 6.12 7.97 -25.69
CA GLY A 113 6.32 6.98 -26.75
C GLY A 113 5.19 6.92 -27.80
N ALA A 114 4.24 7.86 -27.76
CA ALA A 114 3.12 7.89 -28.68
C ALA A 114 3.52 8.62 -29.98
N ARG A 115 3.03 8.14 -31.13
CA ARG A 115 3.35 8.72 -32.45
C ARG A 115 2.86 10.17 -32.65
N TRP A 116 1.92 10.62 -31.82
CA TRP A 116 1.40 12.00 -31.85
C TRP A 116 2.27 12.99 -31.07
N GLY A 117 3.25 12.50 -30.31
CA GLY A 117 4.13 13.32 -29.46
C GLY A 117 4.02 12.94 -27.99
N SER A 118 5.00 13.37 -27.19
CA SER A 118 5.16 12.99 -25.79
C SER A 118 4.36 13.84 -24.80
N CYS A 119 3.70 14.89 -25.26
CA CYS A 119 3.03 15.83 -24.38
C CYS A 119 1.51 15.69 -24.37
N CYS A 120 0.91 15.64 -23.18
CA CYS A 120 -0.54 15.67 -23.01
C CYS A 120 -1.02 17.11 -22.76
N SER A 121 -1.86 17.63 -23.66
CA SER A 121 -2.49 18.96 -23.50
C SER A 121 -3.52 18.96 -22.38
N GLU A 122 -3.91 20.16 -21.94
CA GLU A 122 -5.05 20.36 -21.04
C GLU A 122 -6.35 19.75 -21.59
N HIS A 123 -6.54 19.77 -22.91
CA HIS A 123 -7.69 19.17 -23.59
C HIS A 123 -7.63 17.63 -23.71
N GLY A 124 -6.60 16.97 -23.16
CA GLY A 124 -6.50 15.51 -23.17
C GLY A 124 -6.07 14.91 -24.52
N TYR A 125 -5.22 15.62 -25.26
CA TYR A 125 -4.64 15.13 -26.52
C TYR A 125 -3.12 15.11 -26.49
N CYS A 126 -2.54 14.11 -27.14
CA CYS A 126 -1.10 13.99 -27.34
C CYS A 126 -0.63 14.89 -28.48
N GLY A 127 0.46 15.62 -28.24
CA GLY A 127 1.08 16.48 -29.23
C GLY A 127 2.58 16.67 -28.99
N SER A 128 3.26 17.21 -30.00
CA SER A 128 4.69 17.52 -29.98
C SER A 128 5.02 18.98 -30.29
N SER A 129 4.01 19.81 -30.59
CA SER A 129 4.25 21.21 -30.96
C SER A 129 4.49 22.10 -29.75
N LYS A 130 5.06 23.29 -29.99
CA LYS A 130 5.33 24.28 -28.94
C LYS A 130 4.06 24.72 -28.19
N ALA A 131 2.87 24.64 -28.81
CA ALA A 131 1.60 24.90 -28.14
C ALA A 131 1.32 23.88 -27.01
N TYR A 132 1.69 22.61 -27.20
CA TYR A 132 1.53 21.57 -26.17
C TYR A 132 2.50 21.75 -25.01
N TYR A 133 3.73 22.19 -25.30
CA TYR A 133 4.74 22.43 -24.25
C TYR A 133 4.60 23.81 -23.58
N GLY A 134 4.08 24.81 -24.29
CA GLY A 134 3.94 26.19 -23.83
C GLY A 134 2.75 26.42 -22.89
N ASN A 135 1.68 25.62 -23.00
CA ASN A 135 0.49 25.72 -22.14
C ASN A 135 0.52 24.79 -20.92
N GLY A 136 1.67 24.15 -20.64
CA GLY A 136 1.83 23.25 -19.50
C GLY A 136 1.57 21.79 -19.88
N CYS A 137 2.66 21.07 -20.10
CA CYS A 137 2.61 19.65 -20.44
C CYS A 137 2.24 18.78 -19.24
N ARG A 138 1.15 18.02 -19.32
CA ARG A 138 0.74 17.12 -18.23
C ARG A 138 1.44 15.77 -18.36
N SER A 139 2.44 15.53 -17.53
CA SER A 139 3.24 14.29 -17.51
C SER A 139 2.85 13.30 -16.41
N GLN A 140 1.86 13.63 -15.58
CA GLN A 140 1.54 12.91 -14.35
C GLN A 140 0.51 11.77 -14.54
N PHE A 141 0.30 11.33 -15.79
CA PHE A 141 -0.65 10.30 -16.18
C PHE A 141 0.01 9.14 -16.89
#